data_AF-A0A844P6Y6-F1
#
_entry.id   AF-A0A844P6Y6-F1
#
_cell.length_a   1.000
_cell.length_b   1.000
_cell.length_c   1.000
_cell.angle_alpha   90.00
_cell.angle_beta   90.00
_cell.angle_gamma   90.00
#
_symmetry.space_group_name_H-M   'P 1'
#
loop_
_entity.id
_entity.type
_entity.pdbx_description
1 polymer ?
#
loop_
_entity_poly.entity_id
_entity_poly.type
_entity_poly.pdbx_seq_one_letter_code
_entity_poly.pdbx_strand_id
1 'polypeptide(L)' 'MKHVKTNISDIKQFAASVYANGKKPCEQFGMTWASLSQLEKNNPKLTCRLEAQNNCGKVA' A
#
# COMPACT_ATOMS: atom_id res chain seq x y z
N MET A 1 9.53 16.24 -11.67
CA MET A 1 9.71 14.87 -11.11
C MET A 1 10.17 13.97 -12.25
N LYS A 2 11.26 13.21 -12.10
CA LYS A 2 11.76 12.35 -13.18
C LYS A 2 10.75 11.21 -13.39
N HIS A 3 10.22 11.06 -14.59
CA HIS A 3 9.34 9.94 -14.94
C HIS A 3 10.13 8.65 -14.85
N VAL A 4 10.03 7.95 -13.72
CA VAL A 4 10.53 6.58 -13.58
C VAL A 4 9.66 5.73 -14.48
N LYS A 5 10.18 5.32 -15.65
CA LYS A 5 9.55 4.31 -16.50
C LYS A 5 9.72 2.96 -15.83
N THR A 6 8.92 2.68 -14.82
CA THR A 6 8.89 1.36 -14.17
C THR A 6 8.21 0.38 -15.12
N ASN A 7 8.87 -0.71 -15.49
CA ASN A 7 8.27 -1.75 -16.32
C ASN A 7 7.35 -2.61 -15.46
N ILE A 8 6.29 -3.17 -16.06
CA ILE A 8 5.35 -4.09 -15.38
C ILE A 8 6.11 -5.30 -14.80
N SER A 9 7.16 -5.76 -15.47
CA SER A 9 8.02 -6.84 -14.98
C SER A 9 8.73 -6.48 -13.68
N ASP A 10 9.23 -5.25 -13.56
CA ASP A 10 9.91 -4.77 -12.35
C ASP A 10 8.92 -4.69 -11.17
N ILE A 11 7.69 -4.24 -11.44
CA ILE A 11 6.62 -4.18 -10.43
C ILE A 11 6.25 -5.60 -9.97
N LYS A 12 6.14 -6.56 -10.89
CA LYS A 12 5.84 -7.95 -10.56
C LYS A 12 6.94 -8.57 -9.71
N GLN A 13 8.20 -8.34 -10.07
CA GLN A 13 9.35 -8.87 -9.32
C GLN A 13 9.46 -8.22 -7.94
N PHE A 14 9.21 -6.91 -7.84
CA PHE A 14 9.12 -6.21 -6.56
C PHE A 14 7.97 -6.74 -5.70
N ALA A 15 6.77 -6.89 -6.25
CA ALA A 15 5.66 -7.47 -5.51
C ALA A 15 6.02 -8.88 -5.01
N ALA A 16 6.56 -9.74 -5.87
CA ALA A 16 7.00 -11.07 -5.48
C ALA A 16 8.04 -11.03 -4.34
N SER A 17 9.03 -10.12 -4.39
CA SER A 17 10.05 -10.01 -3.35
C SER A 17 9.50 -9.56 -1.99
N VAL A 18 8.44 -8.74 -1.99
CA VAL A 18 7.75 -8.32 -0.76
C VAL A 18 7.03 -9.49 -0.07
N TYR A 19 6.63 -10.53 -0.81
CA TYR A 19 5.95 -11.72 -0.25
C TYR A 19 6.82 -12.99 -0.20
N ALA A 20 8.03 -12.98 -0.76
CA ALA A 20 8.85 -14.18 -0.99
C ALA A 20 9.25 -14.95 0.28
N ASN A 21 9.26 -14.31 1.45
CA ASN A 21 9.76 -14.90 2.70
C ASN A 21 8.65 -15.39 3.64
N GLY A 22 7.41 -15.56 3.15
CA GLY A 22 6.26 -15.95 3.97
C GLY A 22 5.84 -14.91 5.02
N LYS A 23 6.57 -13.80 5.11
CA LYS A 23 6.23 -12.62 5.91
C LYS A 23 5.24 -11.76 5.12
N LYS A 24 4.25 -11.22 5.83
CA LYS A 24 3.34 -10.22 5.27
C LYS A 24 4.14 -8.94 4.97
N PRO A 25 3.74 -8.15 3.95
CA PRO A 25 4.41 -6.90 3.60
C PRO A 25 4.56 -5.97 4.80
N CYS A 26 3.54 -5.90 5.66
CA CYS A 26 3.55 -5.09 6.85
C CYS A 26 4.70 -5.45 7.81
N GLU A 27 5.01 -6.74 7.94
CA GLU A 27 6.07 -7.23 8.80
C GLU A 27 7.46 -6.86 8.27
N GLN A 28 7.62 -6.66 6.96
CA GLN A 28 8.88 -6.16 6.39
C GLN A 28 9.19 -4.72 6.84
N PHE A 29 8.16 -3.94 7.15
CA PHE A 29 8.28 -2.57 7.66
C PHE A 29 8.18 -2.50 9.20
N GLY A 30 8.24 -3.65 9.89
CA GLY A 30 8.11 -3.71 11.35
C GLY A 30 6.72 -3.36 11.87
N MET A 31 5.70 -3.35 11.02
CA MET A 31 4.33 -3.02 11.38
C MET A 31 3.46 -4.28 11.41
N THR A 32 2.55 -4.37 12.37
CA THR A 32 1.55 -5.42 12.37
C THR A 32 0.35 -5.02 11.52
N TRP A 33 -0.39 -5.99 11.01
CA TRP A 33 -1.65 -5.73 10.32
C TRP A 33 -2.66 -4.97 11.22
N ALA A 34 -2.65 -5.25 12.53
CA ALA A 34 -3.50 -4.56 13.49
C ALA A 34 -3.14 -3.06 13.59
N SER A 35 -1.85 -2.74 13.66
CA SER A 35 -1.36 -1.35 13.67
C SER A 35 -1.76 -0.60 12.40
N LEU A 36 -1.63 -1.22 11.23
CA LEU A 36 -2.06 -0.63 9.96
C LEU A 36 -3.59 -0.46 9.89
N SER A 37 -4.35 -1.45 10.35
CA SER A 37 -5.82 -1.35 10.39
C SER A 37 -6.30 -0.23 11.32
N GLN A 38 -5.60 -0.02 12.44
CA GLN A 38 -5.90 1.08 13.35
C GLN A 38 -5.49 2.44 12.78
N LEU A 39 -4.34 2.51 12.10
CA LEU A 39 -3.89 3.70 11.40
C LEU A 39 -4.90 4.13 10.33
N GLU A 40 -5.42 3.17 9.57
CA GLU A 40 -6.46 3.37 8.56
C GLU A 40 -7.76 3.85 9.17
N LYS A 41 -8.22 3.25 10.28
CA LYS A 41 -9.42 3.73 11.01
C LYS A 41 -9.27 5.17 11.49
N ASN A 42 -8.08 5.54 11.97
CA ASN A 42 -7.79 6.90 12.45
C ASN A 42 -7.61 7.90 11.30
N ASN A 43 -7.15 7.43 10.14
CA ASN A 43 -6.83 8.25 8.97
C ASN A 43 -7.41 7.60 7.71
N PRO A 44 -8.74 7.55 7.56
CA PRO A 44 -9.38 6.82 6.48
C PRO A 44 -9.01 7.37 5.08
N LYS A 45 -8.52 8.60 5.01
CA LYS A 45 -8.02 9.24 3.78
C LYS A 45 -6.71 8.63 3.24
N LEU A 46 -5.97 7.88 4.05
CA LEU A 46 -4.72 7.22 3.63
C LEU A 46 -4.96 6.06 2.66
N THR A 47 -6.18 5.53 2.66
CA THR A 47 -6.57 4.37 1.86
C THR A 47 -7.86 4.67 1.12
N CYS A 48 -8.07 4.01 -0.01
CA CYS A 48 -9.34 4.07 -0.73
C CYS A 48 -10.39 3.13 -0.13
N ARG A 49 -10.51 3.10 1.21
CA ARG A 49 -11.50 2.26 1.87
C ARG A 49 -12.88 2.85 1.60
N LEU A 50 -13.73 2.09 0.91
CA LEU A 50 -15.06 2.50 0.43
C LEU A 50 -15.98 3.07 1.51
N GLU A 51 -15.73 2.71 2.77
CA GLU A 51 -16.46 3.17 3.96
C GLU A 51 -16.22 4.66 4.26
N ALA A 52 -15.15 5.24 3.70
CA ALA A 52 -14.80 6.65 3.79
C ALA A 52 -15.04 7.37 2.45
N GLN A 53 -16.30 7.40 2.04
CA GLN A 53 -16.92 8.33 1.09
C GLN A 53 -16.02 9.01 0.01
N ASN A 54 -16.16 8.50 -1.20
CA ASN A 54 -16.34 9.25 -2.47
C ASN A 54 -15.22 10.15 -3.04
N ASN A 55 -14.02 10.22 -2.46
CA ASN A 55 -12.94 11.06 -3.05
C ASN A 55 -11.63 10.34 -3.37
N CYS A 56 -11.57 9.00 -3.27
CA CYS A 56 -10.42 8.28 -3.81
C CYS A 56 -10.38 8.45 -5.34
N GLY A 57 -9.49 9.32 -5.83
CA GLY A 57 -9.30 9.56 -7.27
C GLY A 57 -9.41 11.02 -7.72
N LYS A 58 -9.80 11.99 -6.87
CA LYS A 58 -9.61 13.40 -7.20
C LYS A 58 -8.18 13.83 -6.89
N VAL A 59 -7.27 13.44 -7.78
CA VAL A 59 -6.05 14.21 -8.03
C VAL A 59 -6.48 15.57 -8.61
N ALA A 60 -6.19 16.63 -7.88
CA ALA A 60 -6.18 18.00 -8.41
C ALA A 60 -4.93 18.20 -9.28
#